data_AF-A0A534J9P0-F1
#
_entry.id   AF-A0A534J9P0-F1
#
_cell.length_a   1.000
_cell.length_b   1.000
_cell.length_c   1.000
_cell.angle_alpha   90.00
_cell.angle_beta   90.00
_cell.angle_gamma   90.00
#
_symmetry.space_group_name_H-M   'P 1'
#
loop_
_entity.id
_entity.type
_entity.pdbx_description
1 polymer ?
#
loop_
_entity_poly.entity_id
_entity_poly.type
_entity_poly.pdbx_seq_one_letter_code
_entity_poly.pdbx_strand_id
1 'polypeptide(L)'
;QKARTGPGILGFTAPFGYEVQEGALTLHSGESKIVREVFDRCVAGETTDAIAQVLNGRAVRSKRGGRWTHARVLYILHNPLYAGFLRWDGIVRPAEHPAIVPRGVFNRAQEALQSRVKIPKLIRTPAALPAIERFAPPSRAAATGG
;
A
#
# COMPACT_ATOMS: atom_id res chain seq x y z
N GLN A 1 -16.82 24.91 -8.76
CA GLN A 1 -15.67 24.22 -8.14
C GLN A 1 -15.76 22.73 -8.45
N LYS A 2 -14.76 22.12 -9.11
CA LYS A 2 -14.58 20.66 -9.25
C LYS A 2 -13.12 20.38 -9.62
N ALA A 3 -12.50 19.50 -8.83
CA ALA A 3 -11.11 19.03 -8.81
C ALA A 3 -10.22 19.30 -10.06
N ARG A 4 -9.26 20.23 -9.94
CA ARG A 4 -8.01 20.21 -10.70
C ARG A 4 -7.01 19.33 -9.96
N THR A 5 -7.19 18.00 -9.98
CA THR A 5 -6.06 17.12 -9.67
C THR A 5 -5.36 16.89 -11.00
N GLY A 6 -4.39 17.76 -11.28
CA GLY A 6 -3.52 17.65 -12.45
C GLY A 6 -2.78 16.30 -12.48
N PRO A 7 -2.08 15.99 -13.58
CA PRO A 7 -1.29 14.78 -13.67
C PRO A 7 -0.32 14.79 -12.48
N GLY A 8 -0.42 13.76 -11.63
CA GLY A 8 0.46 13.61 -10.47
C GLY A 8 1.91 13.75 -10.91
N ILE A 9 2.77 14.24 -10.02
CA ILE A 9 4.22 14.32 -10.22
C ILE A 9 4.66 13.06 -10.98
N LEU A 10 5.10 13.23 -12.23
CA LEU A 10 5.60 12.17 -13.13
C LEU A 10 4.57 11.25 -13.82
N GLY A 11 3.30 11.64 -13.98
CA GLY A 11 2.30 10.85 -14.72
C GLY A 11 1.77 9.62 -13.99
N PHE A 12 2.16 9.42 -12.73
CA PHE A 12 1.65 8.35 -11.88
C PHE A 12 0.41 8.81 -11.12
N THR A 13 -0.68 8.06 -11.24
CA THR A 13 -1.86 8.23 -10.37
C THR A 13 -1.49 7.79 -8.97
N ALA A 14 -1.68 8.63 -7.95
CA ALA A 14 -1.44 8.24 -6.56
C ALA A 14 -2.20 6.95 -6.20
N PRO A 15 -1.58 6.00 -5.47
CA PRO A 15 -2.25 4.81 -4.97
C PRO A 15 -3.51 5.14 -4.16
N PHE A 16 -4.46 4.20 -4.10
CA PHE A 16 -5.65 4.34 -3.25
C PHE A 16 -5.22 4.40 -1.77
N GLY A 17 -5.76 5.33 -0.99
CA GLY A 17 -5.31 5.58 0.38
C GLY A 17 -4.38 6.78 0.51
N TYR A 18 -3.87 7.29 -0.62
CA TYR A 18 -2.97 8.43 -0.67
C TYR A 18 -3.46 9.51 -1.63
N GLU A 19 -2.99 10.72 -1.45
CA GLU A 19 -3.09 11.80 -2.40
C GLU A 19 -1.73 12.47 -2.56
N VAL A 20 -1.57 13.29 -3.61
CA VAL A 20 -0.34 14.03 -3.84
C VAL A 20 -0.58 15.46 -3.39
N GLN A 21 0.16 15.90 -2.38
CA GLN A 21 0.20 17.28 -1.92
C GLN A 21 1.64 17.76 -1.99
N GLU A 22 1.89 18.91 -2.64
CA GLU A 22 3.21 19.56 -2.69
C GLU A 22 4.37 18.67 -3.16
N GLY A 23 4.14 17.71 -4.06
CA GLY A 23 5.22 16.80 -4.50
C GLY A 23 5.29 15.49 -3.72
N ALA A 24 4.62 15.39 -2.58
CA ALA A 24 4.71 14.27 -1.66
C ALA A 24 3.41 13.46 -1.57
N LEU A 25 3.54 12.17 -1.22
CA LEU A 25 2.40 11.32 -0.90
C LEU A 25 1.93 11.61 0.53
N THR A 26 0.68 12.04 0.67
CA THR A 26 0.02 12.24 1.96
C THR A 26 -1.17 11.29 2.09
N LEU A 27 -1.61 11.03 3.32
CA LEU A 27 -2.71 10.11 3.59
C LEU A 27 -4.06 10.75 3.24
N HIS A 28 -4.83 10.08 2.38
CA HIS A 28 -6.23 10.45 2.18
C HIS A 28 -7.07 9.88 3.33
N SER A 29 -7.72 10.73 4.12
CA SER A 29 -8.39 10.36 5.37
C SER A 29 -9.46 9.26 5.23
N GLY A 30 -10.26 9.29 4.16
CA GLY A 30 -11.28 8.27 3.86
C GLY A 30 -10.68 6.97 3.32
N GLU A 31 -9.98 7.04 2.19
CA GLU A 31 -9.38 5.86 1.54
C GLU A 31 -8.38 5.12 2.43
N SER A 32 -7.58 5.82 3.24
CA SER A 32 -6.58 5.18 4.12
C SER A 32 -7.22 4.31 5.21
N LYS A 33 -8.43 4.65 5.67
CA LYS A 33 -9.20 3.80 6.60
C LYS A 33 -9.65 2.52 5.93
N ILE A 34 -10.07 2.58 4.66
CA ILE A 34 -10.45 1.40 3.88
C ILE A 34 -9.24 0.48 3.66
N VAL A 35 -8.06 1.06 3.38
CA VAL A 35 -6.82 0.27 3.27
C VAL A 35 -6.52 -0.44 4.59
N ARG A 36 -6.58 0.25 5.74
CA ARG A 36 -6.41 -0.39 7.06
C ARG A 36 -7.39 -1.53 7.26
N GLU A 37 -8.68 -1.29 6.98
CA GLU A 37 -9.72 -2.32 7.08
C GLU A 37 -9.41 -3.55 6.21
N VAL A 38 -8.92 -3.36 4.98
CA VAL A 38 -8.53 -4.47 4.09
C VAL A 38 -7.43 -5.33 4.72
N PHE A 39 -6.42 -4.72 5.33
CA PHE A 39 -5.36 -5.45 6.02
C PHE A 39 -5.90 -6.19 7.25
N ASP A 40 -6.70 -5.51 8.08
CA ASP A 40 -7.27 -6.10 9.30
C ASP A 40 -8.13 -7.32 9.00
N ARG A 41 -9.03 -7.22 8.01
CA ARG A 41 -9.87 -8.35 7.55
C ARG A 41 -9.05 -9.51 6.99
N CYS A 42 -8.01 -9.20 6.23
CA CYS A 42 -7.13 -10.23 5.68
C CYS A 42 -6.42 -11.00 6.80
N VAL A 43 -5.86 -10.29 7.79
CA VAL A 43 -5.22 -10.86 8.97
C VAL A 43 -6.22 -11.66 9.81
N ALA A 44 -7.48 -11.24 9.86
CA ALA A 44 -8.56 -11.96 10.54
C ALA A 44 -9.01 -13.26 9.82
N GLY A 45 -8.47 -13.57 8.64
CA GLY A 45 -8.78 -14.81 7.92
C GLY A 45 -9.70 -14.65 6.71
N GLU A 46 -10.23 -13.46 6.45
CA GLU A 46 -11.17 -13.26 5.33
C GLU A 46 -10.47 -13.42 3.97
N THR A 47 -11.17 -14.01 3.00
CA THR A 47 -10.69 -14.11 1.62
C THR A 47 -10.76 -12.76 0.93
N THR A 48 -9.90 -12.54 -0.06
CA THR A 48 -9.90 -11.30 -0.87
C THR A 48 -11.22 -11.08 -1.61
N ASP A 49 -11.92 -12.14 -1.99
CA ASP A 49 -13.27 -12.08 -2.55
C ASP A 49 -14.31 -11.63 -1.52
N ALA A 50 -14.27 -12.16 -0.30
CA ALA A 50 -15.16 -11.74 0.79
C ALA A 50 -14.95 -10.26 1.12
N ILE A 51 -13.69 -9.83 1.24
CA ILE A 51 -13.33 -8.43 1.47
C ILE A 51 -13.88 -7.55 0.34
N ALA A 52 -13.71 -7.95 -0.92
CA ALA A 52 -14.24 -7.19 -2.06
C ALA A 52 -15.78 -7.09 -2.03
N GLN A 53 -16.48 -8.17 -1.65
CA GLN A 53 -17.93 -8.16 -1.50
C GLN A 53 -18.40 -7.21 -0.40
N VAL A 54 -17.75 -7.24 0.77
CA VAL A 54 -18.07 -6.32 1.88
C VAL A 54 -17.91 -4.86 1.45
N LEU A 55 -16.80 -4.52 0.80
CA LEU A 55 -16.54 -3.15 0.33
C LEU A 55 -17.57 -2.71 -0.72
N ASN A 56 -17.91 -3.60 -1.66
CA ASN A 56 -18.93 -3.32 -2.67
C ASN A 56 -20.34 -3.18 -2.08
N GLY A 57 -20.69 -4.01 -1.10
CA GLY A 57 -21.99 -3.96 -0.39
C GLY A 57 -22.18 -2.65 0.38
N ARG A 58 -21.09 -2.05 0.85
CA ARG A 58 -21.06 -0.71 1.47
C ARG A 58 -20.96 0.44 0.46
N ALA A 59 -21.11 0.16 -0.84
CA ALA A 59 -20.96 1.11 -1.94
C ALA A 59 -19.61 1.85 -1.99
N VAL A 60 -18.56 1.30 -1.38
CA VAL A 60 -17.20 1.87 -1.45
C VAL A 60 -16.68 1.70 -2.88
N ARG A 61 -16.22 2.79 -3.48
CA ARG A 61 -15.62 2.77 -4.83
C ARG A 61 -14.11 2.89 -4.75
N SER A 62 -13.42 2.24 -5.69
CA SER A 62 -11.98 2.47 -5.90
C SER A 62 -11.73 3.90 -6.41
N LYS A 63 -10.46 4.33 -6.41
CA LYS A 63 -10.02 5.68 -6.81
C LYS A 63 -10.59 6.18 -8.15
N ARG A 64 -10.82 5.27 -9.11
CA ARG A 64 -11.37 5.57 -10.45
C ARG A 64 -12.87 5.23 -10.56
N GLY A 65 -13.58 5.07 -9.44
CA GLY A 65 -15.02 4.77 -9.41
C GLY A 65 -15.39 3.29 -9.62
N GLY A 66 -14.41 2.41 -9.91
CA GLY A 66 -14.67 0.99 -10.15
C GLY A 66 -15.02 0.19 -8.89
N ARG A 67 -15.72 -0.94 -9.07
CA ARG A 67 -16.01 -1.93 -8.02
C ARG A 67 -14.74 -2.59 -7.48
N TRP A 68 -14.78 -3.06 -6.24
CA TRP A 68 -13.74 -3.91 -5.69
C TRP A 68 -13.78 -5.29 -6.33
N THR A 69 -12.59 -5.81 -6.65
CA THR A 69 -12.40 -7.17 -7.16
C THR A 69 -11.32 -7.84 -6.32
N HIS A 70 -11.27 -9.17 -6.33
CA HIS A 70 -10.16 -9.93 -5.76
C HIS A 70 -8.80 -9.33 -6.12
N ALA A 71 -8.56 -9.06 -7.41
CA ALA A 71 -7.30 -8.52 -7.90
C ALA A 71 -6.95 -7.15 -7.32
N ARG A 72 -7.95 -6.28 -7.09
CA ARG A 72 -7.74 -4.95 -6.47
C ARG A 72 -7.41 -5.08 -4.99
N VAL A 73 -8.07 -5.98 -4.28
CA VAL A 73 -7.77 -6.26 -2.87
C VAL A 73 -6.37 -6.85 -2.75
N LEU A 74 -6.02 -7.81 -3.60
CA LEU A 74 -4.70 -8.44 -3.64
C LEU A 74 -3.59 -7.41 -3.97
N TYR A 75 -3.85 -6.51 -4.91
CA TYR A 75 -2.94 -5.40 -5.21
C TYR A 75 -2.66 -4.53 -3.97
N ILE A 76 -3.67 -4.23 -3.15
CA ILE A 76 -3.47 -3.51 -1.89
C ILE A 76 -2.61 -4.33 -0.94
N LEU A 77 -2.97 -5.59 -0.71
CA LEU A 77 -2.30 -6.45 0.26
C LEU A 77 -0.84 -6.70 -0.11
N HIS A 78 -0.47 -6.73 -1.40
CA HIS A 78 0.90 -6.97 -1.85
C HIS A 78 1.75 -5.71 -2.01
N ASN A 79 1.16 -4.52 -1.94
CA ASN A 79 1.93 -3.30 -2.20
C ASN A 79 2.65 -2.83 -0.93
N PRO A 80 4.00 -2.91 -0.89
CA PRO A 80 4.79 -2.54 0.30
C PRO A 80 4.70 -1.05 0.65
N LEU A 81 4.20 -0.23 -0.28
CA LEU A 81 3.91 1.19 -0.08
C LEU A 81 3.00 1.42 1.12
N TYR A 82 2.03 0.55 1.37
CA TYR A 82 1.14 0.70 2.53
C TYR A 82 1.83 0.53 3.87
N ALA A 83 3.02 -0.09 3.88
CA ALA A 83 3.86 -0.28 5.05
C ALA A 83 5.05 0.71 5.13
N GLY A 84 5.10 1.72 4.25
CA GLY A 84 6.20 2.71 4.23
C GLY A 84 7.43 2.27 3.42
N PHE A 85 7.26 1.38 2.44
CA PHE A 85 8.36 0.87 1.62
C PHE A 85 8.08 1.05 0.13
N LEU A 86 9.11 1.26 -0.68
CA LEU A 86 9.01 1.28 -2.13
C LEU A 86 9.80 0.12 -2.74
N ARG A 87 9.29 -0.41 -3.85
CA ARG A 87 10.01 -1.39 -4.67
C ARG A 87 10.59 -0.66 -5.87
N TRP A 88 11.92 -0.66 -5.99
CA TRP A 88 12.64 -0.17 -7.14
C TRP A 88 13.63 -1.24 -7.60
N ASP A 89 13.52 -1.63 -8.88
CA ASP A 89 14.40 -2.62 -9.51
C ASP A 89 14.47 -3.96 -8.74
N GLY A 90 13.31 -4.44 -8.29
CA GLY A 90 13.19 -5.66 -7.50
C GLY A 90 13.59 -5.51 -6.02
N ILE A 91 14.26 -4.43 -5.64
CA ILE A 91 14.72 -4.16 -4.28
C ILE A 91 13.65 -3.38 -3.51
N VAL A 92 13.33 -3.83 -2.30
CA VAL A 92 12.37 -3.14 -1.41
C VAL A 92 13.16 -2.31 -0.40
N ARG A 93 12.88 -1.00 -0.31
CA ARG A 93 13.56 -0.06 0.59
C ARG A 93 12.54 0.75 1.39
N PRO A 94 12.87 1.16 2.64
CA PRO A 94 12.08 2.15 3.37
C PRO A 94 11.94 3.44 2.54
N ALA A 95 10.81 4.11 2.68
CA ALA A 95 10.50 5.36 2.00
C ALA A 95 9.93 6.38 3.00
N GLU A 96 10.05 7.66 2.67
CA GLU A 96 9.72 8.77 3.58
C GLU A 96 8.22 9.06 3.69
N HIS A 97 7.38 8.41 2.88
CA HIS A 97 5.94 8.66 2.92
C HIS A 97 5.28 8.02 4.17
N PRO A 98 4.17 8.60 4.67
CA PRO A 98 3.48 8.04 5.84
C PRO A 98 2.95 6.64 5.55
N ALA A 99 3.29 5.66 6.39
CA ALA A 99 2.71 4.32 6.29
C ALA A 99 1.24 4.31 6.72
N ILE A 100 0.41 3.49 6.05
CA ILE A 100 -1.00 3.28 6.43
C ILE A 100 -1.12 2.17 7.47
N VAL A 101 -0.31 1.12 7.35
CA VAL A 101 -0.25 -0.02 8.27
C VAL A 101 1.17 -0.25 8.77
N PRO A 102 1.36 -0.76 10.00
CA PRO A 102 2.67 -1.19 10.48
C PRO A 102 3.25 -2.32 9.63
N ARG A 103 4.59 -2.40 9.54
CA ARG A 103 5.32 -3.50 8.89
C ARG A 103 4.85 -4.89 9.37
N GLY A 104 4.62 -5.04 10.68
CA GLY A 104 4.16 -6.30 11.26
C GLY A 104 2.75 -6.71 10.79
N VAL A 105 1.86 -5.75 10.52
CA VAL A 105 0.53 -6.04 9.95
C VAL A 105 0.67 -6.48 8.49
N PHE A 106 1.51 -5.80 7.71
CA PHE A 106 1.78 -6.18 6.33
C PHE A 106 2.35 -7.60 6.22
N ASN A 107 3.35 -7.93 7.05
CA ASN A 107 3.97 -9.26 7.07
C ASN A 107 2.96 -10.35 7.45
N ARG A 108 2.17 -10.14 8.51
CA ARG A 108 1.09 -11.07 8.90
C ARG A 108 0.06 -11.28 7.80
N ALA A 109 -0.26 -10.23 7.03
CA ALA A 109 -1.15 -10.37 5.88
C ALA A 109 -0.51 -11.24 4.77
N GLN A 110 0.80 -11.13 4.52
CA GLN A 110 1.47 -11.99 3.54
C GLN A 110 1.48 -13.45 4.02
N GLU A 111 1.77 -13.70 5.29
CA GLU A 111 1.73 -15.02 5.92
C GLU A 111 0.32 -15.63 5.82
N ALA A 112 -0.70 -14.85 6.15
CA ALA A 112 -2.10 -15.27 6.04
C ALA A 112 -2.46 -15.67 4.61
N LEU A 113 -2.02 -14.92 3.60
CA LEU A 113 -2.24 -15.25 2.20
C LEU A 113 -1.47 -16.50 1.77
N GLN A 114 -0.20 -16.65 2.19
CA GLN A 114 0.63 -17.81 1.88
C GLN A 114 0.05 -19.10 2.44
N SER A 115 -0.42 -19.08 3.69
CA SER A 115 -0.98 -20.26 4.37
C SER A 115 -2.20 -20.86 3.65
N ARG A 116 -2.87 -20.06 2.79
CA ARG A 116 -4.05 -20.47 2.02
C ARG A 116 -3.69 -21.13 0.68
N VAL A 117 -2.46 -20.95 0.21
CA VAL A 117 -2.01 -21.51 -1.06
C VAL A 117 -1.61 -22.97 -0.85
N LYS A 118 -2.45 -23.89 -1.34
CA LYS A 118 -2.22 -25.35 -1.21
C LYS A 118 -1.01 -25.86 -2.00
N ILE A 119 -0.59 -25.13 -3.04
CA ILE A 119 0.49 -25.52 -3.94
C ILE A 119 1.65 -24.51 -3.79
N PRO A 120 2.76 -24.87 -3.13
CA PRO A 120 3.84 -23.92 -2.82
C PRO A 120 4.41 -23.16 -4.04
N LYS A 121 4.53 -23.81 -5.20
CA LYS A 121 5.01 -23.16 -6.44
C LYS A 121 4.10 -22.03 -6.97
N LEU A 122 2.88 -21.93 -6.46
CA LEU A 122 1.91 -20.90 -6.85
C LEU A 122 1.89 -19.71 -5.88
N ILE A 123 2.72 -19.71 -4.84
CA ILE A 123 2.85 -18.55 -3.94
C ILE A 123 3.37 -17.37 -4.75
N ARG A 124 2.55 -16.32 -4.89
CA ARG A 124 2.88 -15.06 -5.57
C ARG A 124 3.05 -13.89 -4.61
N THR A 125 2.91 -14.15 -3.31
CA THR A 125 2.96 -13.09 -2.31
C THR A 125 4.40 -12.58 -2.14
N PRO A 126 4.58 -11.27 -1.89
CA PRO A 126 5.86 -10.71 -1.49
C PRO A 126 6.45 -11.45 -0.29
N ALA A 127 7.78 -11.57 -0.28
CA ALA A 127 8.51 -11.92 0.92
C ALA A 127 8.28 -10.87 2.02
N ALA A 128 8.55 -11.26 3.26
CA ALA A 128 8.47 -10.36 4.40
C ALA A 128 9.33 -9.12 4.18
N LEU A 129 8.83 -7.95 4.60
CA LEU A 129 9.57 -6.70 4.49
C LEU A 129 10.81 -6.75 5.39
N PRO A 130 11.96 -6.23 4.92
CA PRO A 130 13.19 -6.23 5.68
C PRO A 130 12.99 -5.51 7.02
N ALA A 131 13.81 -5.87 8.02
CA ALA A 131 13.88 -5.07 9.23
C ALA A 131 14.23 -3.63 8.83
N ILE A 132 13.58 -2.65 9.46
CA ILE A 132 14.00 -1.26 9.33
C ILE A 132 15.29 -1.16 10.17
N GLU A 133 16.42 -1.52 9.57
CA GLU A 133 17.69 -1.01 10.08
C GLU A 133 17.59 0.50 10.01
N ARG A 134 17.98 1.20 11.07
CA ARG A 134 17.97 2.66 11.09
C ARG A 134 18.92 3.11 9.99
N PHE A 135 18.39 3.31 8.79
CA PHE A 135 19.12 3.90 7.70
C PHE A 135 19.30 5.35 8.12
N ALA A 136 20.50 5.68 8.60
CA ALA A 136 20.89 7.06 8.75
C ALA A 136 20.58 7.73 7.41
N PRO A 137 19.77 8.80 7.37
CA PRO A 137 19.51 9.49 6.12
C PRO A 137 20.87 9.83 5.49
N PRO A 138 21.02 9.77 4.15
CA PRO A 138 22.24 10.27 3.53
C PRO A 138 22.39 11.70 4.04
N SER A 139 23.47 11.93 4.81
CA SER A 139 23.81 13.23 5.34
C SER A 139 23.65 14.21 4.20
N ARG A 140 22.72 15.15 4.33
CA ARG A 140 22.54 16.21 3.36
C ARG A 140 23.79 17.06 3.52
N ALA A 141 24.84 16.70 2.79
CA ALA A 141 26.12 17.39 2.81
C ALA A 141 25.81 18.87 2.60
N ALA A 142 26.15 19.67 3.60
CA ALA A 142 26.03 21.10 3.56
C ALA A 142 26.72 21.59 2.28
N ALA A 143 25.92 22.06 1.33
CA ALA A 143 26.40 22.97 0.31
C ALA A 143 26.61 24.32 1.01
N THR A 144 27.72 24.41 1.73
CA THR A 144 28.34 25.67 2.13
C THR A 144 29.56 25.85 1.24
N GLY A 145 29.63 26.99 0.56
CA GLY A 145 30.77 27.42 -0.25
C GLY A 145 30.31 27.78 -1.66
N GLY A 146 30.47 29.00 -2.14
CA GLY A 146 31.09 30.21 -1.59
C GLY A 146 30.84 31.37 -2.54
#